data_AF-A0A9E2X036-F1
#
_entry.id   AF-A0A9E2X036-F1
#
_cell.length_a   1.000
_cell.length_b   1.000
_cell.length_c   1.000
_cell.angle_alpha   90.00
_cell.angle_beta   90.00
_cell.angle_gamma   90.00
#
_symmetry.space_group_name_H-M   'P 1'
#
loop_
_entity.id
_entity.type
_entity.pdbx_description
1 polymer ?
#
loop_
_entity_poly.entity_id
_entity_poly.type
_entity_poly.pdbx_seq_one_letter_code
_entity_poly.pdbx_strand_id
1 'polypeptide(L)'
;MASETAEIAAGRDFIRDIIDADIAAGRCRQVVTRFPPEPNGYLHIGHAKAIWINFGIAEEYGGRCHLRFDDTNPTKEEQEYIDAIKRDVHWLGYDWGRHLYFASDYFDQLYDWAEHLIRAGKAYVDDLSAEEMRVMRGSLTEPGRDSPYRGRSVAENLDLFRRMRAGEFPNGARVLRARIDMAAGNMNLRDPVLYRILHAEHPR
;
A
#
# COMPACT_ATOMS: atom_id res chain seq x y z
N MET A 1 -4.81 23.87 -36.31
CA MET A 1 -6.25 23.94 -35.96
C MET A 1 -6.89 22.55 -35.95
N ALA A 2 -7.32 21.95 -37.08
CA ALA A 2 -7.98 20.63 -37.05
C ALA A 2 -7.04 19.44 -36.71
N SER A 3 -5.76 19.49 -37.11
CA SER A 3 -4.78 18.44 -36.76
C SER A 3 -4.32 18.54 -35.30
N GLU A 4 -4.25 19.75 -34.76
CA GLU A 4 -3.88 20.04 -33.36
C GLU A 4 -4.94 19.56 -32.37
N THR A 5 -6.22 19.75 -32.70
CA THR A 5 -7.33 19.20 -31.91
C THR A 5 -7.45 17.68 -32.00
N ALA A 6 -6.98 17.08 -33.10
CA ALA A 6 -6.93 15.63 -33.27
C ALA A 6 -5.73 15.00 -32.51
N GLU A 7 -4.59 15.70 -32.46
CA GLU A 7 -3.41 15.29 -31.66
C GLU A 7 -3.69 15.34 -30.16
N ILE A 8 -4.43 16.33 -29.66
CA ILE A 8 -4.83 16.40 -28.23
C ILE A 8 -5.81 15.27 -27.86
N ALA A 9 -6.62 14.78 -28.81
CA ALA A 9 -7.52 13.65 -28.59
C ALA A 9 -6.78 12.29 -28.63
N ALA A 10 -5.72 12.18 -29.42
CA ALA A 10 -4.89 10.99 -29.55
C ALA A 10 -3.87 10.90 -28.39
N GLY A 11 -4.36 10.58 -27.19
CA GLY A 11 -3.53 10.47 -25.98
C GLY A 11 -4.30 10.64 -24.68
N ARG A 12 -5.59 10.96 -24.74
CA ARG A 12 -6.43 11.12 -23.57
C ARG A 12 -6.96 9.76 -23.11
N ASP A 13 -6.67 9.43 -21.85
CA ASP A 13 -7.18 8.24 -21.18
C ASP A 13 -8.16 8.64 -20.06
N PHE A 14 -8.91 7.66 -19.57
CA PHE A 14 -9.95 7.86 -18.57
C PHE A 14 -9.46 8.47 -17.24
N ILE A 15 -8.15 8.38 -16.91
CA ILE A 15 -7.59 8.96 -15.68
C ILE A 15 -7.58 10.47 -15.79
N ARG A 16 -7.17 11.01 -16.94
CA ARG A 16 -7.18 12.46 -17.21
C ARG A 16 -8.60 13.03 -17.22
N ASP A 17 -9.55 12.30 -17.79
CA ASP A 17 -10.96 12.70 -17.76
C ASP A 17 -11.51 12.81 -16.32
N ILE A 18 -11.11 11.89 -15.42
CA ILE A 18 -11.48 11.97 -14.00
C ILE A 18 -10.84 13.17 -13.31
N ILE A 19 -9.55 13.43 -13.58
CA ILE A 19 -8.83 14.58 -13.00
C ILE A 19 -9.48 15.89 -13.45
N ASP A 20 -9.79 16.02 -14.74
CA ASP A 20 -10.47 17.19 -15.29
C ASP A 20 -11.83 17.43 -14.62
N ALA A 21 -12.62 16.36 -14.44
CA ALA A 21 -13.90 16.43 -13.76
C ALA A 21 -13.75 16.83 -12.27
N ASP A 22 -12.72 16.34 -11.57
CA ASP A 22 -12.44 16.68 -10.18
C ASP A 22 -11.98 18.14 -10.01
N ILE A 23 -11.15 18.65 -10.94
CA ILE A 23 -10.73 20.05 -10.97
C ILE A 23 -11.93 20.95 -11.28
N ALA A 24 -12.72 20.63 -12.30
CA ALA A 24 -13.91 21.39 -12.66
C ALA A 24 -14.95 21.45 -11.53
N ALA A 25 -15.08 20.37 -10.76
CA ALA A 25 -15.96 20.31 -9.59
C ALA A 25 -15.35 20.93 -8.31
N GLY A 26 -14.10 21.41 -8.36
CA GLY A 26 -13.40 21.99 -7.21
C GLY A 26 -13.02 20.97 -6.11
N ARG A 27 -13.04 19.67 -6.41
CA ARG A 27 -12.63 18.59 -5.48
C ARG A 27 -11.11 18.49 -5.35
N CYS A 28 -10.38 18.81 -6.43
CA CYS A 28 -8.94 18.78 -6.47
C CYS A 28 -8.39 20.19 -6.72
N ARG A 29 -7.62 20.72 -5.76
CA ARG A 29 -6.93 22.02 -5.91
C ARG A 29 -5.54 21.88 -6.54
N GLN A 30 -4.91 20.73 -6.39
CA GLN A 30 -3.59 20.43 -6.91
C GLN A 30 -3.49 18.92 -7.13
N VAL A 31 -3.09 18.52 -8.34
CA VAL A 31 -2.86 17.10 -8.66
C VAL A 31 -1.59 16.64 -7.96
N VAL A 32 -1.71 15.57 -7.17
CA VAL A 32 -0.58 14.92 -6.50
C VAL A 32 -0.63 13.42 -6.80
N THR A 33 0.37 12.94 -7.54
CA THR A 33 0.52 11.52 -7.91
C THR A 33 1.70 10.91 -7.16
N ARG A 34 1.88 9.59 -7.29
CA ARG A 34 3.12 8.93 -6.86
C ARG A 34 3.46 7.72 -7.70
N PHE A 35 4.75 7.46 -7.90
CA PHE A 35 5.29 6.18 -8.36
C PHE A 35 5.84 5.41 -7.14
N PRO A 36 5.19 4.30 -6.72
CA PRO A 36 5.54 3.62 -5.47
C PRO A 36 6.17 2.22 -5.67
N PRO A 37 7.41 2.09 -6.19
CA PRO A 37 8.03 0.78 -6.39
C PRO A 37 8.49 0.13 -5.07
N GLU A 38 8.36 -1.19 -4.95
CA GLU A 38 9.07 -1.97 -3.93
C GLU A 38 10.55 -2.09 -4.37
N PRO A 39 11.54 -1.79 -3.50
CA PRO A 39 12.96 -1.84 -3.88
C PRO A 39 13.52 -3.28 -3.79
N ASN A 40 12.93 -4.21 -4.53
CA ASN A 40 13.31 -5.64 -4.54
C ASN A 40 13.76 -6.16 -5.91
N GLY A 41 13.96 -5.25 -6.87
CA GLY A 41 14.37 -5.58 -8.23
C GLY A 41 14.57 -4.34 -9.09
N TYR A 42 15.23 -4.54 -10.23
CA TYR A 42 15.43 -3.52 -11.24
C TYR A 42 14.12 -3.17 -11.98
N LEU A 43 13.99 -1.91 -12.42
CA LEU A 43 12.85 -1.52 -13.23
C LEU A 43 12.93 -2.14 -14.64
N HIS A 44 11.85 -2.79 -15.07
CA HIS A 44 11.65 -3.16 -16.47
C HIS A 44 10.72 -2.17 -17.22
N ILE A 45 10.58 -2.35 -18.54
CA ILE A 45 9.77 -1.47 -19.41
C ILE A 45 8.31 -1.26 -18.94
N GLY A 46 7.70 -2.24 -18.28
CA GLY A 46 6.38 -2.06 -17.67
C GLY A 46 6.30 -0.92 -16.65
N HIS A 47 7.38 -0.66 -15.91
CA HIS A 47 7.46 0.45 -14.97
C HIS A 47 7.59 1.79 -15.67
N ALA A 48 8.23 1.86 -16.84
CA ALA A 48 8.32 3.10 -17.62
C ALA A 48 6.91 3.64 -17.95
N LYS A 49 5.95 2.76 -18.28
CA LYS A 49 4.54 3.14 -18.44
C LYS A 49 3.96 3.78 -17.16
N ALA A 50 4.19 3.17 -16.00
CA ALA A 50 3.68 3.69 -14.74
C ALA A 50 4.34 5.03 -14.36
N ILE A 51 5.64 5.19 -14.64
CA ILE A 51 6.39 6.44 -14.45
C ILE A 51 5.80 7.53 -15.35
N TRP A 52 5.66 7.28 -16.65
CA TRP A 52 5.07 8.23 -17.60
C TRP A 52 3.66 8.66 -17.23
N ILE A 53 2.82 7.73 -16.79
CA ILE A 53 1.47 8.08 -16.34
C ILE A 53 1.55 8.99 -15.10
N ASN A 54 2.27 8.60 -14.04
CA ASN A 54 2.23 9.34 -12.79
C ASN A 54 2.97 10.69 -12.86
N PHE A 55 4.19 10.70 -13.38
CA PHE A 55 4.96 11.93 -13.51
C PHE A 55 4.44 12.83 -14.63
N GLY A 56 4.05 12.25 -15.79
CA GLY A 56 3.48 13.02 -16.89
C GLY A 56 2.17 13.71 -16.50
N ILE A 57 1.27 13.02 -15.77
CA ILE A 57 0.06 13.67 -15.22
C ILE A 57 0.44 14.80 -14.26
N ALA A 58 1.45 14.62 -13.39
CA ALA A 58 1.84 15.70 -12.49
C ALA A 58 2.38 16.92 -13.26
N GLU A 59 3.16 16.70 -14.33
CA GLU A 59 3.71 17.78 -15.16
C GLU A 59 2.60 18.51 -15.95
N GLU A 60 1.74 17.77 -16.64
CA GLU A 60 0.63 18.30 -17.45
C GLU A 60 -0.30 19.22 -16.65
N TYR A 61 -0.55 18.87 -15.39
CA TYR A 61 -1.48 19.60 -14.52
C TYR A 61 -0.78 20.58 -13.56
N GLY A 62 0.53 20.81 -13.70
CA GLY A 62 1.30 21.69 -12.80
C GLY A 62 1.28 21.22 -11.33
N GLY A 63 1.14 19.92 -11.14
CA GLY A 63 1.09 19.22 -9.87
C GLY A 63 2.47 18.80 -9.35
N ARG A 64 2.50 17.74 -8.55
CA ARG A 64 3.75 17.08 -8.14
C ARG A 64 3.59 15.56 -8.11
N CYS A 65 4.64 14.84 -8.45
CA CYS A 65 4.71 13.39 -8.31
C CYS A 65 5.72 13.03 -7.22
N HIS A 66 5.32 12.17 -6.29
CA HIS A 66 6.22 11.63 -5.28
C HIS A 66 6.90 10.35 -5.80
N LEU A 67 8.20 10.21 -5.55
CA LEU A 67 8.84 8.89 -5.59
C LEU A 67 8.77 8.30 -4.18
N ARG A 68 8.10 7.17 -4.01
CA ARG A 68 7.98 6.51 -2.71
C ARG A 68 8.44 5.07 -2.79
N PHE A 69 9.47 4.69 -2.04
CA PHE A 69 9.78 3.28 -1.92
C PHE A 69 8.76 2.60 -1.01
N ASP A 70 8.14 1.51 -1.50
CA ASP A 70 7.22 0.69 -0.70
C ASP A 70 8.00 -0.37 0.08
N ASP A 71 8.88 0.11 0.96
CA ASP A 71 9.87 -0.66 1.72
C ASP A 71 9.28 -1.20 3.03
N THR A 72 8.25 -2.03 2.92
CA THR A 72 7.56 -2.62 4.09
C THR A 72 8.00 -4.04 4.42
N ASN A 73 8.90 -4.63 3.62
CA ASN A 73 9.32 -6.02 3.68
C ASN A 73 10.85 -6.16 3.79
N PRO A 74 11.39 -6.23 5.02
CA PRO A 74 12.83 -6.10 5.29
C PRO A 74 13.71 -7.17 4.63
N THR A 75 13.16 -8.31 4.21
CA THR A 75 13.95 -9.43 3.67
C THR A 75 14.20 -9.36 2.16
N LYS A 76 13.60 -8.41 1.45
CA LYS A 76 13.68 -8.33 -0.02
C LYS A 76 14.31 -7.05 -0.54
N GLU A 77 14.70 -6.17 0.37
CA GLU A 77 15.03 -4.80 0.04
C GLU A 77 16.53 -4.60 0.08
N GLU A 78 17.07 -4.07 -1.01
CA GLU A 78 18.51 -3.81 -1.15
C GLU A 78 18.73 -2.36 -1.58
N GLN A 79 19.74 -1.71 -0.98
CA GLN A 79 20.14 -0.35 -1.33
C GLN A 79 20.48 -0.22 -2.82
N GLU A 80 21.00 -1.29 -3.43
CA GLU A 80 21.26 -1.41 -4.87
C GLU A 80 20.02 -1.08 -5.71
N TYR A 81 18.85 -1.63 -5.36
CA TYR A 81 17.61 -1.40 -6.11
C TYR A 81 17.09 0.03 -5.90
N ILE A 82 17.22 0.58 -4.68
CA ILE A 82 16.87 1.98 -4.41
C ILE A 82 17.64 2.92 -5.33
N ASP A 83 18.96 2.71 -5.44
CA ASP A 83 19.83 3.56 -6.23
C ASP A 83 19.61 3.38 -7.74
N ALA A 84 19.39 2.14 -8.19
CA ALA A 84 19.06 1.85 -9.58
C ALA A 84 17.72 2.49 -9.99
N ILE A 85 16.67 2.35 -9.17
CA ILE A 85 15.35 2.93 -9.43
C ILE A 85 15.43 4.46 -9.55
N LYS A 86 16.15 5.13 -8.64
CA LYS A 86 16.36 6.59 -8.71
C LYS A 86 17.05 6.99 -10.01
N ARG A 87 18.10 6.26 -10.39
CA ARG A 87 18.84 6.51 -11.63
C ARG A 87 17.96 6.32 -12.86
N ASP A 88 17.14 5.28 -12.91
CA ASP A 88 16.28 4.98 -14.05
C ASP A 88 15.15 6.01 -14.20
N VAL A 89 14.56 6.47 -13.09
CA VAL A 89 13.55 7.55 -13.11
C VAL A 89 14.16 8.85 -13.65
N HIS A 90 15.36 9.22 -13.20
CA HIS A 90 16.09 10.38 -13.73
C HIS A 90 16.49 10.19 -15.20
N TRP A 91 16.94 9.00 -15.59
CA TRP A 91 17.30 8.68 -16.97
C TRP A 91 16.11 8.80 -17.92
N LEU A 92 14.90 8.45 -17.46
CA LEU A 92 13.64 8.65 -18.18
C LEU A 92 13.20 10.13 -18.26
N GLY A 93 13.96 11.05 -17.66
CA GLY A 93 13.73 12.50 -17.75
C GLY A 93 12.83 13.08 -16.65
N TYR A 94 12.50 12.31 -15.61
CA TYR A 94 11.62 12.79 -14.53
C TYR A 94 12.40 13.06 -13.23
N ASP A 95 11.84 13.96 -12.42
CA ASP A 95 12.38 14.35 -11.13
C ASP A 95 11.24 14.43 -10.09
N TRP A 96 11.47 13.87 -8.91
CA TRP A 96 10.55 13.97 -7.77
C TRP A 96 10.81 15.21 -6.92
N GLY A 97 11.82 16.02 -7.25
CA GLY A 97 12.30 17.16 -6.50
C GLY A 97 12.62 16.79 -5.06
N ARG A 98 11.96 17.48 -4.12
CA ARG A 98 12.08 17.19 -2.68
C ARG A 98 11.18 16.07 -2.18
N HIS A 99 10.40 15.43 -3.06
CA HIS A 99 9.31 14.51 -2.71
C HIS A 99 9.73 13.02 -2.78
N LEU A 100 10.86 12.71 -2.13
CA LEU A 100 11.33 11.35 -1.92
C LEU A 100 10.84 10.83 -0.56
N TYR A 101 10.20 9.66 -0.54
CA TYR A 101 9.65 9.08 0.69
C TYR A 101 9.92 7.58 0.78
N PHE A 102 9.87 7.05 2.00
CA PHE A 102 9.91 5.62 2.27
C PHE A 102 8.64 5.24 3.05
N ALA A 103 8.06 4.08 2.77
CA ALA A 103 6.92 3.56 3.54
C ALA A 103 7.33 3.31 5.00
N SER A 104 8.58 2.89 5.23
CA SER A 104 9.18 2.70 6.54
C SER A 104 9.21 3.96 7.40
N ASP A 105 9.35 5.15 6.81
CA ASP A 105 9.27 6.43 7.53
C ASP A 105 7.90 6.64 8.23
N TYR A 106 6.87 5.85 7.86
CA TYR A 106 5.53 5.91 8.44
C TYR A 106 5.21 4.75 9.39
N PHE A 107 6.17 3.89 9.77
CA PHE A 107 5.87 2.72 10.61
C PHE A 107 5.23 3.07 11.96
N ASP A 108 5.69 4.13 12.63
CA ASP A 108 5.05 4.58 13.87
C ASP A 108 3.62 5.07 13.63
N GLN A 109 3.38 5.83 12.55
CA GLN A 109 2.04 6.30 12.19
C GLN A 109 1.09 5.14 11.83
N LEU A 110 1.59 4.13 11.11
CA LEU A 110 0.83 2.92 10.78
C LEU A 110 0.50 2.12 12.04
N TYR A 111 1.43 2.06 12.99
CA TYR A 111 1.22 1.40 14.29
C TYR A 111 0.15 2.12 15.12
N ASP A 112 0.19 3.45 15.16
CA ASP A 112 -0.82 4.26 15.85
C ASP A 112 -2.22 4.08 15.22
N TRP A 113 -2.31 4.01 13.89
CA TRP A 113 -3.56 3.70 13.22
C TRP A 113 -4.04 2.27 13.47
N ALA A 114 -3.13 1.30 13.60
CA ALA A 114 -3.48 -0.05 14.01
C ALA A 114 -4.04 -0.09 15.44
N GLU A 115 -3.42 0.61 16.40
CA GLU A 115 -3.99 0.76 17.75
C GLU A 115 -5.37 1.45 17.70
N HIS A 116 -5.53 2.48 16.87
CA HIS A 116 -6.81 3.16 16.68
C HIS A 116 -7.89 2.20 16.17
N LEU A 117 -7.57 1.36 15.18
CA LEU A 117 -8.49 0.35 14.65
C LEU A 117 -8.86 -0.68 15.72
N ILE A 118 -7.91 -1.12 16.55
CA ILE A 118 -8.19 -2.02 17.68
C ILE A 118 -9.14 -1.36 18.67
N ARG A 119 -8.88 -0.11 19.07
CA ARG A 119 -9.75 0.66 19.99
C ARG A 119 -11.16 0.85 19.44
N ALA A 120 -11.29 1.01 18.12
CA ALA A 120 -12.57 1.11 17.44
C ALA A 120 -13.28 -0.25 17.23
N GLY A 121 -12.71 -1.37 17.70
CA GLY A 121 -13.23 -2.71 17.47
C GLY A 121 -13.13 -3.19 16.02
N LYS A 122 -12.33 -2.52 15.19
CA LYS A 122 -12.14 -2.76 13.75
C LYS A 122 -10.88 -3.54 13.41
N ALA A 123 -10.14 -4.00 14.41
CA ALA A 123 -9.03 -4.92 14.25
C ALA A 123 -8.93 -5.86 15.46
N TYR A 124 -8.33 -7.03 15.28
CA TYR A 124 -8.08 -8.02 16.33
C TYR A 124 -6.81 -8.81 16.03
N VAL A 125 -6.16 -9.31 17.07
CA VAL A 125 -5.03 -10.23 16.96
C VAL A 125 -5.59 -11.63 16.74
N ASP A 126 -5.07 -12.32 15.74
CA ASP A 126 -5.44 -13.69 15.36
C ASP A 126 -4.25 -14.63 15.60
N ASP A 127 -4.51 -15.74 16.29
CA ASP A 127 -3.49 -16.77 16.63
C ASP A 127 -3.57 -17.96 15.66
N LEU A 128 -4.47 -17.92 14.67
CA LEU A 128 -4.52 -18.94 13.63
C LEU A 128 -3.23 -18.94 12.81
N SER A 129 -2.76 -20.13 12.47
CA SER A 129 -1.67 -20.32 11.50
C SER A 129 -2.07 -19.81 10.12
N ALA A 130 -1.09 -19.58 9.26
CA ALA A 130 -1.33 -19.15 7.88
C ALA A 130 -2.24 -20.13 7.10
N GLU A 131 -2.10 -21.44 7.33
CA GLU A 131 -2.94 -22.44 6.67
C GLU A 131 -4.37 -22.46 7.22
N GLU A 132 -4.55 -22.36 8.54
CA GLU A 132 -5.89 -22.25 9.13
C GLU A 132 -6.61 -20.98 8.67
N MET A 133 -5.90 -19.85 8.60
CA MET A 133 -6.44 -18.61 8.04
C MET A 133 -6.86 -18.77 6.58
N ARG A 134 -6.09 -19.52 5.77
CA ARG A 134 -6.43 -19.81 4.37
C ARG A 134 -7.71 -20.62 4.26
N VAL A 135 -7.85 -21.67 5.07
CA VAL A 135 -9.05 -22.52 5.13
C VAL A 135 -10.27 -21.70 5.60
N MET A 136 -10.10 -20.90 6.65
CA MET A 136 -11.18 -20.08 7.21
C MET A 136 -11.61 -18.94 6.28
N ARG A 137 -10.74 -18.49 5.37
CA ARG A 137 -11.09 -17.46 4.36
C ARG A 137 -12.13 -17.93 3.35
N GLY A 138 -12.35 -19.24 3.23
CA GLY A 138 -13.25 -19.83 2.24
C GLY A 138 -12.70 -19.69 0.82
N SER A 139 -13.59 -19.66 -0.16
CA SER A 139 -13.24 -19.61 -1.59
C SER A 139 -14.04 -18.54 -2.34
N LEU A 140 -13.88 -18.48 -3.67
CA LEU A 140 -14.71 -17.61 -4.51
C LEU A 140 -16.20 -18.01 -4.51
N THR A 141 -16.51 -19.25 -4.13
CA THR A 141 -17.88 -19.80 -4.11
C THR A 141 -18.41 -20.05 -2.70
N GLU A 142 -17.53 -20.18 -1.70
CA GLU A 142 -17.89 -20.44 -0.31
C GLU A 142 -17.51 -19.26 0.59
N PRO A 143 -18.42 -18.79 1.46
CA PRO A 143 -18.11 -17.71 2.40
C PRO A 143 -17.05 -18.16 3.41
N GLY A 144 -16.29 -17.19 3.92
CA GLY A 144 -15.36 -17.42 5.02
C GLY A 144 -16.09 -17.58 6.35
N ARG A 145 -15.32 -17.98 7.37
CA ARG A 145 -15.80 -18.18 8.75
C ARG A 145 -14.97 -17.34 9.71
N ASP A 146 -15.64 -16.77 10.70
CA ASP A 146 -15.00 -15.97 11.74
C ASP A 146 -13.95 -16.80 12.50
N SER A 147 -12.76 -16.22 12.70
CA SER A 147 -11.73 -16.80 13.58
C SER A 147 -12.29 -16.94 15.00
N PRO A 148 -11.94 -18.01 15.76
CA PRO A 148 -12.31 -18.10 17.17
C PRO A 148 -11.77 -16.94 18.01
N TYR A 149 -10.70 -16.28 17.55
CA TYR A 149 -10.08 -15.13 18.21
C TYR A 149 -10.71 -13.78 17.83
N ARG A 150 -11.66 -13.78 16.88
CA ARG A 150 -12.34 -12.55 16.44
C ARG A 150 -13.14 -11.88 17.57
N GLY A 151 -13.56 -12.65 18.58
CA GLY A 151 -14.30 -12.14 19.75
C GLY A 151 -13.45 -11.44 20.83
N ARG A 152 -12.13 -11.38 20.69
CA ARG A 152 -11.23 -10.78 21.70
C ARG A 152 -11.61 -9.35 22.07
N SER A 153 -11.44 -9.03 23.35
CA SER A 153 -11.70 -7.68 23.87
C SER A 153 -10.69 -6.67 23.32
N VAL A 154 -11.04 -5.38 23.35
CA VAL A 154 -10.11 -4.29 22.97
C VAL A 154 -8.83 -4.33 23.83
N ALA A 155 -8.97 -4.55 25.15
CA ALA A 155 -7.85 -4.59 26.08
C ALA A 155 -6.88 -5.76 25.76
N GLU A 156 -7.43 -6.94 25.50
CA GLU A 156 -6.63 -8.13 25.13
C GLU A 156 -5.91 -7.91 23.80
N ASN A 157 -6.58 -7.37 22.78
CA ASN A 157 -5.97 -7.09 21.49
C ASN A 157 -4.83 -6.07 21.59
N LEU A 158 -4.99 -5.01 22.40
CA LEU A 158 -3.94 -4.01 22.62
C LEU A 158 -2.73 -4.62 23.34
N ASP A 159 -2.95 -5.43 24.37
CA ASP A 159 -1.87 -6.14 25.07
C ASP A 159 -1.08 -7.03 24.11
N LEU A 160 -1.77 -7.91 23.38
CA LEU A 160 -1.15 -8.83 22.44
C LEU A 160 -0.42 -8.09 21.32
N PHE A 161 -1.01 -7.04 20.74
CA PHE A 161 -0.39 -6.29 19.65
C PHE A 161 0.88 -5.54 20.09
N ARG A 162 0.91 -5.03 21.33
CA ARG A 162 2.13 -4.45 21.92
C ARG A 162 3.21 -5.49 22.15
N ARG A 163 2.86 -6.67 22.63
CA ARG A 163 3.79 -7.80 22.83
C ARG A 163 4.31 -8.36 21.50
N MET A 164 3.50 -8.34 20.44
CA MET A 164 3.95 -8.61 19.07
C MET A 164 5.05 -7.62 18.65
N ARG A 165 4.85 -6.31 18.86
CA ARG A 165 5.87 -5.28 18.57
C ARG A 165 7.13 -5.43 19.44
N ALA A 166 6.97 -5.87 20.68
CA ALA A 166 8.08 -6.12 21.61
C ALA A 166 8.90 -7.38 21.30
N GLY A 167 8.52 -8.17 20.29
CA GLY A 167 9.26 -9.37 19.89
C GLY A 167 9.03 -10.59 20.79
N GLU A 168 7.94 -10.64 21.57
CA GLU A 168 7.70 -11.73 22.52
C GLU A 168 7.30 -13.05 21.84
N PHE A 169 6.80 -12.99 20.60
CA PHE A 169 6.27 -14.16 19.90
C PHE A 169 7.06 -14.43 18.62
N PRO A 170 7.28 -15.70 18.22
CA PRO A 170 8.04 -16.02 17.02
C PRO A 170 7.30 -15.65 15.72
N ASN A 171 8.04 -15.68 14.60
CA ASN A 171 7.47 -15.42 13.26
C ASN A 171 6.26 -16.33 12.99
N GLY A 172 5.17 -15.74 12.50
CA GLY A 172 3.95 -16.46 12.16
C GLY A 172 3.10 -16.94 13.35
N ALA A 173 3.50 -16.66 14.60
CA ALA A 173 2.71 -17.04 15.77
C ALA A 173 1.37 -16.29 15.85
N ARG A 174 1.36 -15.02 15.43
CA ARG A 174 0.19 -14.13 15.47
C ARG A 174 0.23 -13.12 14.35
N VAL A 175 -0.94 -12.62 13.97
CA VAL A 175 -1.11 -11.50 13.04
C VAL A 175 -2.15 -10.52 13.58
N LEU A 176 -2.05 -9.24 13.21
CA LEU A 176 -3.16 -8.31 13.38
C LEU A 176 -4.02 -8.39 12.12
N ARG A 177 -5.33 -8.58 12.26
CA ARG A 177 -6.29 -8.57 11.13
C ARG A 177 -7.28 -7.43 11.30
N ALA A 178 -7.70 -6.85 10.17
CA ALA A 178 -8.87 -5.99 10.17
C ALA A 178 -10.12 -6.84 10.44
N ARG A 179 -11.11 -6.24 11.09
CA ARG A 179 -12.44 -6.82 11.30
C ARG A 179 -13.41 -6.18 10.30
N ILE A 180 -13.74 -6.91 9.24
CA ILE A 180 -14.59 -6.42 8.15
C ILE A 180 -15.74 -7.42 7.96
N ASP A 181 -15.70 -8.29 6.95
CA ASP A 181 -16.78 -9.21 6.62
C ASP A 181 -16.23 -10.50 6.00
N MET A 182 -16.30 -11.60 6.77
CA MET A 182 -15.85 -12.91 6.33
C MET A 182 -16.71 -13.51 5.21
N ALA A 183 -17.94 -13.02 5.00
CA ALA A 183 -18.84 -13.48 3.95
C ALA A 183 -18.77 -12.63 2.67
N ALA A 184 -17.95 -11.57 2.65
CA ALA A 184 -17.86 -10.67 1.51
C ALA A 184 -17.53 -11.40 0.19
N GLY A 185 -18.17 -11.00 -0.91
CA GLY A 185 -17.86 -11.51 -2.24
C GLY A 185 -16.43 -11.14 -2.70
N ASN A 186 -15.90 -10.02 -2.20
CA ASN A 186 -14.50 -9.64 -2.38
C ASN A 186 -13.62 -10.28 -1.30
N MET A 187 -12.73 -11.19 -1.69
CA MET A 187 -11.84 -11.89 -0.75
C MET A 187 -10.92 -10.94 0.04
N ASN A 188 -10.62 -9.75 -0.47
CA ASN A 188 -9.79 -8.76 0.22
C ASN A 188 -10.50 -8.13 1.44
N LEU A 189 -11.83 -8.23 1.51
CA LEU A 189 -12.63 -7.76 2.64
C LEU A 189 -12.85 -8.84 3.71
N ARG A 190 -12.32 -10.05 3.50
CA ARG A 190 -12.42 -11.17 4.45
C ARG A 190 -11.32 -11.09 5.50
N ASP A 191 -11.49 -10.15 6.43
CA ASP A 191 -10.57 -9.84 7.54
C ASP A 191 -9.09 -9.87 7.09
N PRO A 192 -8.63 -8.94 6.23
CA PRO A 192 -7.26 -8.94 5.73
C PRO A 192 -6.23 -8.74 6.85
N VAL A 193 -5.04 -9.31 6.66
CA VAL A 193 -3.90 -9.13 7.57
C VAL A 193 -3.35 -7.72 7.42
N LEU A 194 -3.15 -7.04 8.55
CA LEU A 194 -2.56 -5.69 8.66
C LEU A 194 -1.09 -5.76 9.10
N TYR A 195 -0.78 -6.62 10.08
CA TYR A 195 0.58 -6.82 10.58
C TYR A 195 0.91 -8.31 10.71
N ARG A 196 2.17 -8.66 10.42
CA ARG A 196 2.77 -9.97 10.69
C ARG A 196 4.05 -9.78 11.50
N ILE A 197 4.40 -10.79 12.29
CA ILE A 197 5.67 -10.82 13.02
C ILE A 197 6.76 -11.31 12.08
N LEU A 198 7.85 -10.55 11.98
CA LEU A 198 9.03 -10.89 11.23
C LEU A 198 10.28 -10.35 11.93
N HIS A 199 11.07 -11.23 12.54
CA HIS A 199 12.39 -10.90 13.08
C HIS A 199 13.39 -10.88 11.92
N ALA A 200 13.56 -9.71 11.33
CA ALA A 200 14.57 -9.41 10.33
C ALA A 200 15.00 -7.95 10.51
N GLU A 201 16.26 -7.66 10.23
CA GLU A 201 16.76 -6.29 10.20
C GLU A 201 16.17 -5.56 9.00
N HIS A 202 15.65 -4.36 9.23
CA HIS A 202 15.18 -3.48 8.18
C HIS A 202 16.38 -2.68 7.63
N PRO A 203 16.52 -2.45 6.32
CA PRO A 203 17.67 -1.72 5.76
C PRO A 203 17.79 -0.25 6.21
N ARG A 204 16.78 0.28 6.90
CA ARG A 204 16.68 1.65 7.40
C ARG A 204 16.28 1.65 8.87
#